data_AF-A0A258B6M9-F1
#
_entry.id   AF-A0A258B6M9-F1
#
_cell.length_a   1.000
_cell.length_b   1.000
_cell.length_c   1.000
_cell.angle_alpha   90.00
_cell.angle_beta   90.00
_cell.angle_gamma   90.00
#
_symmetry.space_group_name_H-M   'P 1'
#
loop_
_entity.id
_entity.type
_entity.pdbx_description
1 polymer ?
#
loop_
_entity_poly.entity_id
_entity_poly.type
_entity_poly.pdbx_seq_one_letter_code
_entity_poly.pdbx_strand_id
1 'polypeptide(L)' 'ALGPLSGLNSPVVVLAGLNLPMLMRCISHRGESLEELAQKALAGGQHGILRLGSKALQETTEK' A
#
# COMPACT_ATOMS: atom_id res chain seq x y z
N ALA A 1 -11.42 -14.49 -0.21
CA ALA A 1 -10.44 -15.53 -0.58
C ALA A 1 -10.76 -16.00 -2.00
N LEU A 2 -9.77 -16.09 -2.90
CA LEU A 2 -9.97 -16.40 -4.33
C LEU A 2 -10.51 -17.82 -4.63
N GLY A 3 -10.91 -18.57 -3.60
CA GLY A 3 -11.53 -19.88 -3.73
C GLY A 3 -10.67 -20.91 -4.47
N PRO A 4 -11.24 -22.08 -4.78
CA PRO A 4 -10.55 -23.15 -5.50
C PRO A 4 -10.16 -22.79 -6.96
N LEU A 5 -10.48 -21.59 -7.45
CA LEU A 5 -10.21 -21.16 -8.83
C LEU A 5 -8.75 -20.74 -9.06
N SER A 6 -7.97 -20.51 -8.00
CA SER A 6 -6.56 -20.11 -8.13
C SER A 6 -5.59 -21.28 -8.35
N GLY A 7 -6.00 -22.52 -8.08
CA GLY A 7 -5.11 -23.70 -8.09
C GLY A 7 -3.93 -23.61 -7.11
N LEU A 8 -3.90 -22.58 -6.26
CA LEU A 8 -2.80 -22.25 -5.36
C LEU A 8 -3.19 -22.64 -3.93
N ASN A 9 -2.45 -23.57 -3.34
CA ASN A 9 -2.59 -23.95 -1.92
C ASN A 9 -1.93 -22.95 -0.95
N SER A 10 -1.50 -21.78 -1.45
CA SER A 10 -0.82 -20.74 -0.67
C SER A 10 -1.73 -19.52 -0.50
N PRO A 11 -1.71 -18.81 0.64
CA PRO A 11 -2.43 -17.55 0.80
C PRO A 11 -1.98 -16.52 -0.25
N VAL A 12 -2.95 -15.82 -0.84
CA VAL A 12 -2.73 -14.78 -1.86
C VAL A 12 -3.45 -13.50 -1.46
N VAL A 13 -2.73 -12.39 -1.50
CA VAL A 13 -3.27 -11.03 -1.37
C VAL A 13 -3.05 -10.28 -2.67
N VAL A 14 -4.09 -9.57 -3.14
CA VAL A 14 -4.05 -8.80 -4.38
C VAL A 14 -4.23 -7.33 -4.06
N LEU A 15 -3.27 -6.51 -4.48
CA LEU A 15 -3.36 -5.05 -4.46
C LEU A 15 -3.36 -4.53 -5.90
N ALA A 16 -4.27 -3.62 -6.21
CA ALA A 16 -4.38 -2.96 -7.51
C ALA A 16 -3.92 -1.49 -7.43
N GLY A 17 -3.70 -0.85 -8.58
CA GLY A 17 -3.27 0.55 -8.63
C GLY A 17 -1.79 0.75 -8.26
N LEU A 18 -0.94 -0.22 -8.65
CA LEU A 18 0.49 -0.20 -8.38
C LEU A 18 1.14 1.15 -8.75
N ASN A 19 2.00 1.65 -7.86
CA ASN A 19 2.83 2.81 -8.08
C ASN A 19 4.21 2.63 -7.43
N LEU A 20 5.11 3.61 -7.62
CA LEU A 20 6.49 3.51 -7.15
C LEU A 20 6.62 3.43 -5.61
N PRO A 21 5.97 4.29 -4.80
CA PRO A 21 5.98 4.17 -3.34
C PRO A 21 5.51 2.80 -2.83
N MET A 22 4.49 2.21 -3.46
CA MET A 22 4.05 0.84 -3.15
C MET A 22 5.16 -0.18 -3.42
N LEU A 23 5.78 -0.14 -4.61
CA LEU A 23 6.89 -1.05 -4.97
C LEU A 23 8.07 -0.92 -4.00
N MET A 24 8.41 0.30 -3.61
CA MET A 24 9.49 0.54 -2.64
C MET A 24 9.21 -0.12 -1.29
N ARG A 25 7.97 -0.01 -0.79
CA ARG A 25 7.57 -0.71 0.45
C ARG A 25 7.63 -2.23 0.29
N CYS A 26 7.20 -2.78 -0.85
CA CYS A 26 7.32 -4.21 -1.13
C CYS A 26 8.78 -4.70 -1.04
N ILE A 27 9.72 -3.95 -1.63
CA ILE A 27 11.15 -4.34 -1.64
C ILE A 27 11.77 -4.21 -0.24
N SER A 28 11.53 -3.09 0.44
CA SER A 28 12.10 -2.82 1.77
C SER A 28 11.60 -3.80 2.83
N HIS A 29 10.35 -4.26 2.72
CA HIS A 29 9.68 -5.10 3.71
C HIS A 29 9.45 -6.55 3.25
N ARG A 30 10.11 -7.01 2.17
CA ARG A 30 9.90 -8.33 1.52
C ARG A 30 10.03 -9.57 2.42
N GLY A 31 10.63 -9.43 3.60
CA GLY A 31 10.81 -10.52 4.57
C GLY A 31 9.70 -10.61 5.62
N GLU A 32 8.74 -9.71 5.59
CA GLU A 32 7.62 -9.66 6.53
C GLU A 32 6.48 -10.59 6.10
N SER A 33 5.51 -10.78 6.99
CA SER A 33 4.34 -11.59 6.66
C SER A 33 3.55 -10.98 5.50
N LEU A 34 2.77 -11.81 4.79
CA LEU A 34 1.97 -11.36 3.64
C LEU A 34 1.01 -10.21 4.02
N GLU A 35 0.44 -10.28 5.22
CA GLU A 35 -0.51 -9.26 5.74
C GLU A 35 0.21 -7.93 6.04
N GLU A 36 1.34 -7.98 6.74
CA GLU A 36 2.15 -6.79 7.08
C GLU A 36 2.70 -6.11 5.83
N LEU A 37 3.21 -6.91 4.89
CA LEU A 37 3.71 -6.44 3.60
C LEU A 37 2.60 -5.73 2.82
N ALA A 38 1.40 -6.33 2.74
CA ALA A 38 0.27 -5.76 2.05
C ALA A 38 -0.17 -4.42 2.67
N GLN A 39 -0.24 -4.33 4.01
CA GLN A 39 -0.57 -3.09 4.71
C GLN A 39 0.43 -1.98 4.41
N LYS A 40 1.74 -2.28 4.47
CA LYS A 40 2.79 -1.29 4.20
C LYS A 40 2.83 -0.87 2.74
N ALA A 41 2.64 -1.81 1.81
CA ALA A 41 2.54 -1.54 0.39
C ALA A 41 1.34 -0.63 0.07
N LEU A 42 0.15 -0.95 0.61
CA LEU A 42 -1.06 -0.16 0.43
C LEU A 42 -0.89 1.26 0.99
N ALA A 43 -0.35 1.40 2.21
CA ALA A 43 -0.08 2.69 2.82
C ALA A 43 0.91 3.53 1.99
N GLY A 44 1.98 2.91 1.47
CA GLY A 44 2.91 3.55 0.54
C GLY A 44 2.19 4.04 -0.72
N GLY A 45 1.33 3.20 -1.30
CA GLY A 45 0.55 3.53 -2.48
C GLY A 45 -0.40 4.71 -2.28
N GLN A 46 -1.10 4.78 -1.15
CA GLN A 46 -2.05 5.85 -0.81
C GLN A 46 -1.35 7.15 -0.45
N HIS A 47 -0.38 7.12 0.47
CA HIS A 47 0.32 8.32 0.93
C HIS A 47 1.32 8.88 -0.09
N GLY A 48 1.70 8.06 -1.07
CA GLY A 48 2.58 8.46 -2.18
C GLY A 48 1.90 9.32 -3.25
N ILE A 49 0.57 9.46 -3.21
CA ILE A 49 -0.19 10.27 -4.16
C ILE A 49 -0.48 11.63 -3.52
N LEU A 50 0.19 12.67 -4.01
CA LEU A 50 0.05 14.04 -3.50
C LEU A 50 -0.34 14.98 -4.64
N ARG A 51 -1.35 15.83 -4.39
CA ARG A 51 -1.68 16.92 -5.30
C ARG A 51 -0.76 18.09 -5.06
N LEU A 52 0.17 18.31 -5.99
CA LEU A 52 1.07 19.45 -5.96
C LEU A 52 0.35 20.72 -6.44
N GLY A 53 0.69 21.87 -5.85
CA GLY A 53 0.19 23.19 -6.28
C GLY A 53 -1.19 23.60 -5.74
N SER A 54 -1.91 22.75 -5.01
CA SER A 54 -3.08 23.20 -4.24
C SER A 54 -2.64 23.73 -2.88
N LYS A 55 -2.88 25.02 -2.59
CA LYS A 55 -2.86 25.55 -1.22
C LYS A 55 -3.92 24.79 -0.40
N ALA A 56 -3.54 23.71 0.24
CA ALA A 56 -4.34 23.13 1.31
C ALA A 56 -4.22 24.09 2.49
N LEU A 57 -5.35 24.65 2.94
CA LEU A 57 -5.44 25.27 4.26
C LEU A 57 -5.08 24.17 5.27
N GLN A 58 -3.85 24.19 5.77
CA GLN A 58 -3.50 23.43 6.95
C GLN A 58 -4.19 24.12 8.13
N GLU A 59 -5.25 23.52 8.65
CA GLU A 59 -5.75 23.87 9.98
C GLU A 59 -4.66 23.52 10.99
N THR A 60 -3.80 24.50 11.27
CA THR A 60 -2.96 24.46 12.45
C THR A 60 -3.89 24.61 13.65
N THR A 61 -4.22 23.48 14.28
CA THR A 61 -4.72 23.51 15.65
C THR A 61 -3.53 23.81 16.55
N GLU A 62 -3.21 25.09 16.70
CA GLU A 62 -2.33 25.55 17.77
C GLU A 62 -3.04 25.29 19.11
N LYS A 63 -2.33 24.62 20.03
CA LYS A 63 -2.62 24.60 21.46
C LYS A 63 -1.65 25.53 22.17
#